data_AF-A0A497KG72-F1
#
_entry.id   AF-A0A497KG72-F1
#
_cell.length_a   1.000
_cell.length_b   1.000
_cell.length_c   1.000
_cell.angle_alpha   90.00
_cell.angle_beta   90.00
_cell.angle_gamma   90.00
#
_symmetry.space_group_name_H-M   'P 1'
#
loop_
_entity.id
_entity.type
_entity.pdbx_description
1 polymer ?
#
loop_
_entity_poly.entity_id
_entity_poly.type
_entity_poly.pdbx_seq_one_letter_code
_entity_poly.pdbx_strand_id
1 'polypeptide(L)' 'MAIRVELFYSPICPYCPEAIGILLEALEGADREFHLEEINVFSPEGLERAKRHDILSVPAMIIENNIK' A
#
# COMPACT_ATOMS: atom_id res chain seq x y z
N MET A 1 16.20 5.40 -8.91
CA MET A 1 14.78 5.66 -9.25
C MET A 1 13.94 4.75 -8.38
N ALA A 2 13.47 5.26 -7.26
CA ALA A 2 12.70 4.48 -6.30
C ALA A 2 11.23 4.39 -6.75
N ILE A 3 10.61 3.23 -6.52
CA ILE A 3 9.19 3.01 -6.75
C ILE A 3 8.46 3.27 -5.44
N ARG A 4 7.40 4.10 -5.45
CA ARG A 4 6.52 4.25 -4.29
C ARG A 4 5.44 3.18 -4.33
N VAL A 5 5.23 2.52 -3.20
CA VAL A 5 4.13 1.58 -3.00
C VAL A 5 3.31 2.06 -1.81
N GLU A 6 2.04 2.33 -2.04
CA GLU A 6 1.09 2.66 -0.99
C GLU A 6 0.15 1.49 -0.79
N LEU A 7 0.07 0.96 0.42
CA LEU A 7 -0.80 -0.15 0.75
C LEU A 7 -1.88 0.30 1.73
N PHE A 8 -3.11 0.28 1.27
CA PHE A 8 -4.30 0.63 2.04
C PHE A 8 -4.80 -0.59 2.79
N TYR A 9 -4.91 -0.47 4.11
CA TYR A 9 -5.37 -1.54 4.99
C TYR A 9 -6.37 -1.03 6.03
N SER A 10 -7.09 -1.96 6.66
CA SER A 10 -7.91 -1.71 7.84
C SER A 10 -7.46 -2.65 8.99
N PRO A 11 -7.45 -2.20 10.25
CA PRO A 11 -7.07 -3.05 11.40
C PRO A 11 -7.99 -4.26 11.61
N ILE A 12 -9.22 -4.23 11.08
CA ILE A 12 -10.20 -5.33 11.22
C ILE A 12 -10.24 -6.24 9.98
N CYS A 13 -9.43 -5.95 8.97
CA CYS A 13 -9.36 -6.71 7.73
C CYS A 13 -8.52 -7.98 7.95
N PRO A 14 -9.13 -9.18 7.92
CA PRO A 14 -8.41 -10.41 8.22
C PRO A 14 -7.36 -10.77 7.15
N TYR A 15 -7.54 -10.28 5.93
CA TYR A 15 -6.64 -10.56 4.78
C TYR A 15 -5.49 -9.57 4.64
N CYS A 16 -5.55 -8.42 5.30
CA CYS A 16 -4.58 -7.35 5.12
C CYS A 16 -3.17 -7.72 5.64
N PRO A 17 -3.00 -8.39 6.80
CA PRO A 17 -1.68 -8.85 7.26
C PRO A 17 -1.00 -9.80 6.28
N GLU A 18 -1.75 -10.73 5.68
CA GLU A 18 -1.23 -11.67 4.69
C GLU A 18 -0.82 -10.96 3.40
N ALA A 19 -1.62 -9.99 2.94
CA ALA A 19 -1.28 -9.17 1.77
C ALA A 19 -0.01 -8.33 1.97
N ILE A 20 0.21 -7.78 3.18
CA ILE A 20 1.46 -7.10 3.54
C ILE A 20 2.65 -8.06 3.41
N GLY A 21 2.52 -9.27 3.98
CA GLY A 21 3.59 -10.28 3.93
C GLY A 21 3.98 -10.66 2.50
N ILE A 22 2.99 -10.98 1.66
CA ILE A 22 3.22 -11.32 0.24
C ILE A 22 3.88 -10.16 -0.51
N LEU A 23 3.47 -8.92 -0.23
CA LEU A 23 4.08 -7.75 -0.84
C LEU A 23 5.56 -7.62 -0.45
N LEU A 24 5.88 -7.74 0.84
CA LEU A 24 7.27 -7.66 1.31
C LEU A 24 8.16 -8.74 0.68
N GLU A 25 7.68 -9.99 0.62
CA GLU A 25 8.40 -11.09 -0.06
C GLU A 25 8.65 -10.79 -1.54
N ALA A 26 7.66 -10.20 -2.24
CA ALA A 26 7.82 -9.81 -3.63
C ALA A 26 8.82 -8.65 -3.82
N LEU A 27 8.86 -7.71 -2.89
CA LEU A 27 9.79 -6.57 -2.92
C LEU A 27 11.24 -6.99 -2.61
N GLU A 28 11.45 -7.94 -1.70
CA GLU A 28 12.78 -8.48 -1.38
C GLU A 28 13.45 -9.14 -2.59
N GLY A 29 12.66 -9.76 -3.49
CA GLY A 29 13.17 -10.41 -4.70
C GLY A 29 13.49 -9.44 -5.86
N ALA A 30 13.20 -8.15 -5.72
CA ALA A 30 13.33 -7.18 -6.80
C ALA A 30 14.64 -6.37 -6.70
N ASP A 31 15.39 -6.28 -7.81
CA ASP A 31 16.63 -5.48 -7.90
C ASP A 31 16.32 -3.99 -8.14
N ARG A 32 15.42 -3.42 -7.34
CA ARG A 32 15.02 -2.01 -7.37
C ARG A 32 14.76 -1.50 -5.95
N GLU A 33 14.93 -0.20 -5.76
CA GLU A 33 14.57 0.47 -4.51
C GLU A 33 13.07 0.75 -4.45
N PHE A 34 12.44 0.40 -3.33
CA PHE A 34 11.03 0.62 -3.05
C PHE A 34 10.83 1.38 -1.75
N HIS A 35 9.86 2.30 -1.73
CA HIS A 35 9.35 2.92 -0.52
C HIS A 35 7.92 2.46 -0.30
N LEU A 36 7.73 1.63 0.74
CA LEU A 36 6.43 1.15 1.15
C LEU A 36 5.83 2.07 2.23
N GLU A 37 4.61 2.56 1.98
CA GLU A 37 3.78 3.28 2.95
C GLU A 37 2.52 2.45 3.25
N GLU A 38 2.32 2.09 4.52
CA GLU A 38 1.08 1.45 4.98
C GLU A 38 0.07 2.51 5.42
N ILE A 39 -1.07 2.56 4.74
CA ILE A 39 -2.11 3.58 4.94
C ILE A 39 -3.33 2.95 5.62
N ASN A 40 -3.57 3.35 6.87
CA ASN A 40 -4.75 2.92 7.62
C ASN A 40 -5.99 3.71 7.18
N VAL A 41 -6.97 3.05 6.55
CA VAL A 41 -8.21 3.68 6.07
C VAL A 41 -9.18 4.09 7.17
N PHE A 42 -8.91 3.73 8.44
CA PHE A 42 -9.68 4.23 9.59
C PHE A 42 -9.16 5.60 10.07
N SER A 43 -7.97 6.01 9.67
CA SER A 43 -7.49 7.37 9.93
C SER A 43 -8.19 8.37 8.99
N PRO A 44 -8.47 9.61 9.43
CA PRO A 44 -9.05 10.63 8.55
C PRO A 44 -8.21 10.88 7.30
N GLU A 45 -6.88 10.93 7.44
CA GLU A 45 -5.96 11.12 6.33
C GLU A 45 -5.96 9.93 5.36
N GLY A 46 -5.90 8.71 5.89
CA GLY A 46 -5.91 7.49 5.08
C GLY A 46 -7.23 7.29 4.34
N LEU A 47 -8.37 7.62 4.97
CA LEU A 47 -9.67 7.59 4.31
C LEU A 47 -9.77 8.60 3.17
N GLU A 48 -9.32 9.84 3.37
CA GLU A 48 -9.29 10.84 2.31
C GLU A 48 -8.33 10.44 1.17
N ARG A 49 -7.18 9.83 1.50
CA ARG A 49 -6.25 9.29 0.50
C ARG A 49 -6.88 8.15 -0.30
N ALA A 50 -7.55 7.21 0.35
CA ALA A 50 -8.28 6.12 -0.32
C ALA A 50 -9.34 6.65 -1.28
N LYS A 51 -10.13 7.66 -0.86
CA LYS A 51 -11.13 8.32 -1.73
C LYS A 51 -10.53 8.98 -2.96
N ARG A 52 -9.36 9.65 -2.83
CA ARG A 52 -8.68 10.28 -3.98
C ARG A 52 -8.30 9.28 -5.08
N HIS A 53 -8.12 8.02 -4.70
CA HIS A 53 -7.79 6.92 -5.63
C HIS A 53 -9.00 6.04 -5.94
N ASP A 54 -10.22 6.44 -5.56
CA ASP A 54 -11.46 5.66 -5.73
C ASP A 54 -11.37 4.24 -5.15
N ILE A 55 -10.62 4.07 -4.05
CA ILE A 55 -10.46 2.77 -3.39
C ILE A 55 -11.70 2.46 -2.56
N LEU A 56 -12.44 1.44 -3.00
CA LEU A 56 -13.69 0.99 -2.35
C LEU A 56 -13.49 -0.14 -1.34
N SER A 57 -12.36 -0.85 -1.40
CA SER A 57 -12.09 -2.03 -0.58
C SER A 57 -10.62 -2.17 -0.25
N VAL A 58 -10.33 -2.84 0.86
CA VAL A 58 -8.96 -3.19 1.30
C VAL A 58 -8.83 -4.71 1.44
N PRO A 59 -7.61 -5.29 1.30
CA PRO A 59 -6.35 -4.61 0.97
C PRO A 59 -6.34 -4.07 -0.48
N ALA A 60 -5.74 -2.90 -0.68
CA ALA A 60 -5.55 -2.30 -2.00
C ALA A 60 -4.18 -1.62 -2.06
N MET A 61 -3.54 -1.62 -3.23
CA MET A 61 -2.22 -1.01 -3.39
C MET A 61 -2.15 -0.10 -4.62
N ILE A 62 -1.37 0.96 -4.49
CA ILE A 62 -1.03 1.89 -5.57
C ILE A 62 0.48 1.84 -5.76
N ILE A 63 0.93 1.63 -7.00
CA ILE A 63 2.34 1.54 -7.36
C ILE A 63 2.67 2.67 -8.33
N GLU A 64 3.59 3.54 -7.95
CA GLU A 64 3.97 4.70 -8.73
C GLU A 64 5.47 4.69 -9.04
N ASN A 65 5.80 4.70 -10.33
CA ASN A 65 7.18 4.72 -10.82
C ASN A 65 7.64 6.15 -11.17
N ASN A 66 7.48 7.10 -10.23
CA ASN A 66 7.71 8.53 -10.48
C ASN A 66 8.34 9.30 -9.30
N ILE A 67 9.23 8.68 -8.51
CA ILE A 67 10.10 9.46 -7.63
C ILE A 67 11.30 9.95 -8.45
N LYS A 68 11.24 11.22 -8.89
CA LYS A 68 12.38 11.94 -9.46
C LYS A 68 13.35 12.38 -8.37
#